data_AF-A0A852ITC0-F1
#
_entry.id   AF-A0A852ITC0-F1
#
_cell.length_a   1.000
_cell.length_b   1.000
_cell.length_c   1.000
_cell.angle_alpha   90.00
_cell.angle_beta   90.00
_cell.angle_gamma   90.00
#
_symmetry.space_group_name_H-M   'P 1'
#
loop_
_entity.id
_entity.type
_entity.pdbx_description
1 polymer ?
#
loop_
_entity_poly.entity_id
_entity_poly.type
_entity_poly.pdbx_seq_one_letter_code
_entity_poly.pdbx_strand_id
1 'polypeptide(L)'
;GWILEGFPENQEQAWMLQSSGIIPRHVGKQCTVSVWLHPFLISVYLLEVYHTTFAWPSDPVVQQRLVEPEDLSEQEMSKKLLEYHRSFPDIFQIYHQVLKSINADQPSVDV
;
A
#
# COMPACT_ATOMS: atom_id res chain seq x y z
N GLY A 1 21.88 -2.87 -1.05
CA GLY A 1 20.73 -2.59 -1.94
C GLY A 1 19.84 -1.56 -1.27
N TRP A 2 18.79 -1.10 -1.95
CA TRP A 2 17.82 -0.16 -1.41
C TRP A 2 16.41 -0.64 -1.76
N ILE A 3 15.43 -0.27 -0.93
CA ILE A 3 14.00 -0.48 -1.16
C ILE A 3 13.35 0.88 -0.98
N LEU A 4 12.53 1.27 -1.96
CA LEU A 4 11.70 2.46 -1.87
C LEU A 4 10.27 1.99 -1.72
N GLU A 5 9.62 2.39 -0.62
CA GLU A 5 8.22 2.14 -0.35
C GLU A 5 7.47 3.46 -0.42
N GLY A 6 6.32 3.47 -1.12
CA GLY A 6 5.53 4.70 -1.30
C GLY A 6 6.16 5.75 -2.22
N PHE A 7 7.26 5.46 -2.92
CA PHE A 7 7.90 6.37 -3.87
C PHE A 7 8.42 5.63 -5.10
N PRO A 8 8.27 6.15 -6.33
CA PRO A 8 7.62 7.42 -6.71
C PRO A 8 6.09 7.34 -6.71
N GLU A 9 5.44 8.45 -6.36
CA GLU A 9 3.98 8.63 -6.31
C GLU A 9 3.40 9.25 -7.59
N ASN A 10 4.25 9.92 -8.38
CA ASN A 10 3.85 10.55 -9.64
C ASN A 10 4.92 10.41 -10.73
N GLN A 11 4.52 10.75 -11.97
CA GLN A 11 5.39 10.67 -13.13
C GLN A 11 6.65 11.54 -13.01
N GLU A 12 6.54 12.75 -12.46
CA GLU A 12 7.68 13.67 -12.34
C GLU A 12 8.76 13.10 -11.42
N GLN A 13 8.37 12.51 -10.29
CA GLN A 13 9.28 11.82 -9.38
C GLN A 13 9.95 10.62 -10.04
N ALA A 14 9.20 9.85 -10.83
CA ALA A 14 9.77 8.74 -11.60
C ALA A 14 10.83 9.23 -12.61
N TRP A 15 10.59 10.36 -13.28
CA TRP A 15 11.54 10.97 -14.20
C TRP A 15 12.78 11.53 -13.50
N MET A 16 12.61 12.13 -12.31
CA MET A 16 13.73 12.60 -11.50
C MET A 16 14.65 11.46 -11.07
N LEU A 17 14.08 10.30 -10.67
CA LEU A 17 14.85 9.11 -10.33
C LEU A 17 15.70 8.64 -11.52
N GLN A 18 15.09 8.50 -12.69
CA GLN A 18 15.81 8.07 -13.90
C GLN A 18 16.90 9.08 -14.31
N SER A 19 16.58 10.37 -14.30
CA SER A 19 17.53 11.44 -14.65
C SER A 19 18.71 11.51 -13.67
N SER A 20 18.49 11.11 -12.40
CA SER A 20 19.54 11.02 -11.39
C SER A 20 20.33 9.70 -11.45
N GLY A 21 20.01 8.81 -12.39
CA GLY A 21 20.64 7.49 -12.54
C GLY A 21 20.18 6.45 -11.51
N ILE A 22 19.13 6.73 -10.74
CA ILE A 22 18.57 5.82 -9.74
C ILE A 22 17.49 4.98 -10.42
N ILE A 23 17.88 3.80 -10.91
CA ILE A 23 16.98 2.90 -11.64
C ILE A 23 16.75 1.63 -10.80
N PRO A 24 15.51 1.34 -10.37
CA PRO A 24 15.19 0.12 -9.63
C PRO A 24 15.36 -1.11 -10.53
N ARG A 25 15.88 -2.21 -9.96
CA ARG A 25 15.93 -3.50 -10.65
C ARG A 25 14.58 -4.20 -10.71
N HIS A 26 13.74 -3.97 -9.72
CA HIS A 26 12.42 -4.57 -9.59
C HIS A 26 11.48 -3.51 -9.06
N VAL A 27 10.31 -3.41 -9.70
CA VAL A 27 9.21 -2.55 -9.23
C VAL A 27 8.02 -3.47 -8.99
N GLY A 28 7.55 -3.55 -7.74
CA GLY A 28 6.38 -4.34 -7.38
C GLY A 28 5.10 -3.53 -7.57
N LYS A 29 4.10 -4.11 -8.24
CA LYS A 29 2.73 -3.60 -8.23
C LYS A 29 1.84 -4.56 -7.46
N GLN A 30 1.13 -4.05 -6.46
CA GLN A 30 0.05 -4.77 -5.81
C GLN A 30 -1.21 -4.69 -6.68
N CYS A 31 -1.74 -5.85 -7.07
CA CYS A 31 -2.90 -5.96 -7.96
C CYS A 31 -4.15 -6.43 -7.21
N THR A 32 -4.61 -5.68 -6.19
CA THR A 32 -5.89 -5.96 -5.53
C THR A 32 -6.51 -4.67 -4.99
N VAL A 33 -7.76 -4.39 -5.41
CA VAL A 33 -8.52 -3.17 -5.05
C VAL A 33 -9.51 -3.43 -3.90
N SER A 34 -9.81 -4.69 -3.59
CA SER A 34 -10.94 -5.09 -2.74
C SER A 34 -10.67 -5.11 -1.23
N VAL A 35 -9.40 -5.15 -0.79
CA VAL A 35 -9.07 -5.22 0.64
C VAL A 35 -9.04 -3.83 1.30
N TRP A 36 -8.72 -2.78 0.55
CA TRP A 36 -8.52 -1.44 1.10
C TRP A 36 -9.80 -0.79 1.65
N LEU A 37 -10.99 -1.18 1.18
CA LEU A 37 -12.25 -0.54 1.59
C LEU A 37 -12.76 -0.95 2.98
N HIS A 38 -12.08 -1.86 3.66
CA HIS A 38 -12.52 -2.33 4.98
C HIS A 38 -11.73 -1.62 6.10
N PRO A 39 -12.39 -1.25 7.20
CA PRO A 39 -11.76 -0.54 8.29
C PRO A 39 -10.73 -1.44 8.97
N PHE A 40 -9.48 -0.97 8.96
CA PHE A 40 -8.40 -1.51 9.78
C PHE A 40 -8.25 -0.67 11.04
N LEU A 41 -7.90 -1.33 12.13
CA LEU A 41 -7.65 -0.71 13.41
C LEU A 41 -6.15 -0.81 13.73
N ILE A 42 -5.61 0.24 14.36
CA ILE A 42 -4.20 0.29 14.72
C ILE A 42 -4.07 0.18 16.24
N SER A 43 -3.16 -0.68 16.70
CA SER A 43 -2.72 -0.65 18.09
C SER A 43 -1.57 0.34 18.25
N VAL A 44 -1.83 1.49 18.88
CA VAL A 44 -0.80 2.53 19.11
C VAL A 44 0.39 2.02 19.93
N TYR A 45 0.17 1.01 20.77
CA TYR A 45 1.21 0.45 21.64
C TYR A 45 2.08 -0.61 20.95
N LEU A 46 1.48 -1.41 20.07
CA LEU A 46 2.18 -2.52 19.40
C LEU A 46 2.66 -2.16 18.00
N LEU A 47 2.22 -1.03 17.42
CA LEU A 47 2.43 -0.68 16.00
C LEU A 47 1.91 -1.78 15.06
N GLU A 48 0.98 -2.60 15.54
CA GLU A 48 0.36 -3.68 14.78
C GLU A 48 -0.97 -3.22 14.19
N VAL A 49 -1.19 -3.58 12.92
CA VAL A 49 -2.42 -3.30 12.18
C VAL A 49 -3.30 -4.54 12.22
N TYR A 50 -4.54 -4.35 12.66
CA TYR A 50 -5.55 -5.39 12.77
C TYR A 50 -6.69 -5.13 11.81
N HIS A 51 -7.30 -6.19 11.29
CA HIS A 51 -8.40 -6.08 10.34
C HIS A 51 -9.69 -6.61 10.97
N THR A 52 -10.76 -5.83 10.91
CA THR A 52 -12.09 -6.19 11.46
C THR A 52 -12.64 -7.51 10.87
N THR A 53 -12.42 -7.75 9.58
CA THR A 53 -12.88 -8.96 8.87
C THR A 53 -11.88 -10.13 8.82
N PHE A 54 -10.58 -9.89 8.60
CA PHE A 54 -9.63 -10.97 8.26
C PHE A 54 -8.60 -11.28 9.36
N ALA A 55 -8.32 -10.33 10.26
CA ALA A 55 -7.24 -10.42 11.24
C ALA A 55 -7.66 -9.77 12.55
N TRP A 56 -8.80 -10.21 13.09
CA TRP A 56 -9.33 -9.72 14.36
C TRP A 56 -8.59 -10.39 15.53
N PRO A 57 -8.03 -9.62 16.49
CA PRO A 57 -7.31 -10.22 17.61
C PRO A 57 -8.25 -10.99 18.52
N SER A 58 -7.83 -12.17 18.98
CA SER A 58 -8.62 -12.96 19.94
C SER A 58 -8.54 -12.45 21.38
N ASP A 59 -7.53 -11.63 21.70
CA ASP A 59 -7.32 -11.08 23.04
C ASP A 59 -8.19 -9.83 23.28
N PRO A 60 -9.11 -9.85 24.26
CA PRO A 60 -10.00 -8.72 24.56
C PRO A 60 -9.25 -7.47 25.06
N VAL A 61 -8.06 -7.62 25.65
CA VAL A 61 -7.24 -6.48 26.11
C VAL A 61 -6.66 -5.73 24.92
N VAL A 62 -6.29 -6.46 23.85
CA VAL A 62 -5.83 -5.86 22.60
C VAL A 62 -6.99 -5.14 21.92
N GLN A 63 -8.17 -5.79 21.84
CA GLN A 63 -9.38 -5.21 21.24
C GLN A 63 -9.77 -3.85 21.84
N GLN A 64 -9.74 -3.72 23.18
CA GLN A 64 -10.10 -2.45 23.86
C GLN A 64 -9.11 -1.31 23.62
N ARG A 65 -7.90 -1.63 23.14
CA ARG A 65 -6.81 -0.66 22.91
C ARG A 65 -6.65 -0.32 21.43
N LEU A 66 -7.45 -0.93 20.55
CA LEU A 66 -7.47 -0.64 19.13
C LEU A 66 -8.12 0.73 18.91
N VAL A 67 -7.50 1.52 18.06
CA VAL A 67 -7.98 2.86 17.69
C VAL A 67 -8.23 2.89 16.19
N GLU A 68 -9.37 3.46 15.80
CA GLU A 68 -9.62 3.80 14.40
C GLU A 68 -8.65 4.92 13.99
N PRO A 69 -7.85 4.73 12.94
CA PRO A 69 -6.94 5.78 12.50
C PRO A 69 -7.72 7.03 12.06
N GLU A 70 -7.37 8.19 12.63
CA GLU A 70 -8.03 9.48 12.35
C GLU A 70 -7.90 9.93 10.88
N ASP A 71 -6.86 9.49 10.17
CA ASP A 71 -6.51 9.94 8.81
C ASP A 71 -7.20 9.17 7.66
N LEU A 72 -8.20 8.35 7.97
CA LEU A 72 -8.71 7.32 7.06
C LEU A 72 -10.23 7.23 7.05
N SER A 73 -10.91 8.37 6.88
CA SER A 73 -12.32 8.35 6.49
C SER A 73 -12.49 7.60 5.16
N GLU A 74 -13.57 6.83 5.01
CA GLU A 74 -13.91 6.10 3.77
C GLU A 74 -13.90 7.03 2.54
N GLN A 75 -14.33 8.29 2.72
CA GLN A 75 -14.31 9.30 1.66
C GLN A 75 -12.90 9.75 1.28
N GLU A 76 -12.00 9.89 2.25
CA GLU A 76 -10.61 10.26 1.99
C GLU A 76 -9.84 9.10 1.37
N MET A 77 -10.13 7.88 1.82
CA MET A 77 -9.55 6.67 1.27
C MET A 77 -10.00 6.41 -0.17
N SER A 78 -11.28 6.58 -0.47
CA SER A 78 -11.80 6.48 -1.84
C SER A 78 -11.20 7.56 -2.76
N LYS A 79 -11.00 8.79 -2.25
CA LYS A 79 -10.28 9.84 -2.98
C LYS A 79 -8.82 9.46 -3.26
N LYS A 80 -8.08 9.00 -2.25
CA LYS A 80 -6.69 8.53 -2.40
C LYS A 80 -6.59 7.35 -3.37
N LEU A 81 -7.54 6.42 -3.32
CA LEU A 81 -7.62 5.29 -4.24
C LEU A 81 -7.89 5.75 -5.69
N LEU A 82 -8.76 6.73 -5.88
CA LEU A 82 -9.04 7.32 -7.19
C LEU A 82 -7.79 8.02 -7.76
N GLU A 83 -7.09 8.80 -6.93
CA GLU A 83 -5.83 9.46 -7.29
C GLU A 83 -4.76 8.43 -7.67
N TYR A 84 -4.61 7.37 -6.86
CA TYR A 84 -3.73 6.24 -7.17
C TYR A 84 -4.08 5.64 -8.54
N HIS A 85 -5.35 5.30 -8.79
CA HIS A 85 -5.78 4.73 -10.07
C HIS A 85 -5.57 5.66 -11.27
N ARG A 86 -5.58 6.99 -11.06
CA ARG A 86 -5.34 7.97 -12.12
C ARG A 86 -3.85 8.13 -12.44
N SER A 87 -2.99 8.19 -11.43
CA SER A 87 -1.57 8.54 -11.59
C SER A 87 -0.64 7.34 -11.80
N PHE A 88 -0.99 6.17 -11.25
CA PHE A 88 -0.12 5.00 -11.33
C PHE A 88 0.04 4.36 -12.73
N PRO A 89 -0.93 4.40 -13.66
CA PRO A 89 -0.74 3.87 -15.01
C PRO A 89 0.50 4.44 -15.71
N ASP A 90 0.74 5.75 -15.55
CA ASP A 90 1.87 6.45 -16.17
C ASP A 90 3.21 5.99 -15.57
N ILE A 91 3.25 5.78 -14.25
CA ILE A 91 4.44 5.27 -13.54
C ILE A 91 4.75 3.84 -13.97
N PHE A 92 3.73 2.99 -14.13
CA PHE A 92 3.91 1.62 -14.61
C PHE A 92 4.41 1.58 -16.05
N GLN A 93 4.00 2.52 -16.89
CA GLN A 93 4.52 2.62 -18.25
C GLN A 93 6.02 2.99 -18.25
N ILE A 94 6.46 3.87 -17.34
CA ILE A 94 7.87 4.26 -17.20
C ILE A 94 8.73 3.08 -16.75
N TYR A 95 8.24 2.25 -15.84
CA TYR A 95 8.96 1.10 -15.29
C TYR A 95 8.60 -0.25 -15.91
N HIS A 96 7.90 -0.28 -17.05
CA HIS A 96 7.33 -1.51 -17.62
C HIS A 96 8.34 -2.66 -17.78
N GLN A 97 9.62 -2.35 -18.06
CA GLN A 97 10.66 -3.36 -18.28
C GLN A 97 11.08 -4.10 -16.99
N VAL A 98 10.95 -3.45 -15.84
CA VAL A 98 11.35 -3.97 -14.51
C VAL A 98 10.14 -4.21 -13.59
N LEU A 99 8.93 -4.01 -14.12
CA LEU A 99 7.70 -4.17 -13.39
C LEU A 99 7.39 -5.66 -13.15
N LYS A 100 7.14 -5.99 -11.89
CA LYS A 100 6.66 -7.28 -11.42
C LYS A 100 5.30 -7.08 -10.79
N SER A 101 4.28 -7.70 -11.38
CA SER A 101 2.96 -7.78 -10.75
C SER A 101 3.01 -8.82 -9.65
N ILE A 102 2.65 -8.43 -8.44
CA ILE A 102 2.55 -9.33 -7.29
C ILE A 102 1.07 -9.45 -6.95
N ASN A 103 0.59 -10.68 -6.88
CA ASN A 103 -0.76 -10.95 -6.43
C ASN A 103 -0.79 -10.90 -4.90
N ALA A 104 -1.50 -9.93 -4.33
CA ALA A 104 -1.62 -9.80 -2.88
C ALA A 104 -2.95 -10.35 -2.35
N ASP A 105 -3.76 -11.00 -3.19
CA ASP A 105 -4.92 -11.80 -2.75
C ASP A 105 -4.50 -13.18 -2.19
N GLN A 106 -3.20 -13.44 -2.09
CA GLN A 106 -2.65 -14.68 -1.54
C GLN A 106 -2.17 -14.42 -0.10
N PRO A 107 -2.28 -15.42 0.81
CA PRO A 107 -1.77 -15.29 2.16
C PRO A 107 -0.26 -14.99 2.16
N SER A 108 0.24 -14.30 3.18
CA SER A 108 1.64 -13.79 3.21
C SER A 108 2.73 -14.86 3.06
N VAL A 109 2.40 -16.14 3.25
CA VAL A 109 3.31 -17.28 3.03
C VAL A 109 3.47 -17.64 1.54
N ASP A 110 2.52 -17.25 0.70
CA ASP A 110 2.43 -17.59 -0.72
C ASP A 110 2.75 -16.41 -1.66
N VAL A 111 3.16 -15.25 -1.11
CA VAL A 111 3.55 -14.01 -1.82
C VAL A 111 5.06 -13.86 -1.87
#